data_AF-A0AA38MJP2-F1
#
_entry.id   AF-A0AA38MJP2-F1
#
_cell.length_a   1.000
_cell.length_b   1.000
_cell.length_c   1.000
_cell.angle_alpha   90.00
_cell.angle_beta   90.00
_cell.angle_gamma   90.00
#
_symmetry.space_group_name_H-M   'P 1'
#
loop_
_entity.id
_entity.type
_entity.pdbx_description
1 polymer ?
#
loop_
_entity_poly.entity_id
_entity_poly.type
_entity_poly.pdbx_seq_one_letter_code
_entity_poly.pdbx_strand_id
1 'polypeptide(L)'
;MLLVNEAHSKSLESITEHLKKIPRKYRAKYIQYAWQHIEKTEIRWDNSSPLKHSLLDYMNREIIEEIPLEFGIRIIQQHLMTEHGRRDLNNIFKFIFDFLSSKDEKQLIFDEVFSIVDQCPSEREISEFLLNWYRQVMESTCDDLRYMEPYVNYFEKKVSLIENFSDFVKIFFLKCKLESRQWAVDDFTNKILDFFEEIVSKCGTLVIPLFSREIDYNLTFFVQKDFTNTDLYYSMMKQRPIPIIAVLLLQLVSEPPSDFETRKAFDEFVQLIKSVKDVGVQICLCKKYKSYFRTYSVDSSDFSADVDVFCSLKKLKLNTK
;
A
#
# COMPACT_ATOMS: atom_id res chain seq x y z
N MET A 1 -7.52 5.22 43.24
CA MET A 1 -8.81 5.87 43.56
C MET A 1 -8.69 7.40 43.63
N LEU A 2 -7.62 7.97 44.22
CA LEU A 2 -7.40 9.42 44.26
C LEU A 2 -7.27 10.10 42.87
N LEU A 3 -6.72 9.41 41.87
CA LEU A 3 -6.39 10.02 40.57
C LEU A 3 -7.58 10.25 39.63
N VAL A 4 -8.64 9.44 39.72
CA VAL A 4 -9.78 9.62 38.81
C VAL A 4 -10.72 10.72 39.29
N ASN A 5 -10.79 10.94 40.60
CA ASN A 5 -11.45 12.11 41.17
C ASN A 5 -10.70 13.42 40.83
N GLU A 6 -9.37 13.39 40.69
CA GLU A 6 -8.58 14.53 40.21
C GLU A 6 -8.57 14.71 38.68
N ALA A 7 -8.86 13.65 37.92
CA ALA A 7 -8.94 13.70 36.45
C ALA A 7 -10.12 14.54 35.93
N HIS A 8 -11.10 14.85 36.78
CA HIS A 8 -12.16 15.80 36.46
C HIS A 8 -11.67 17.25 36.30
N SER A 9 -10.43 17.58 36.72
CA SER A 9 -9.93 18.96 36.70
C SER A 9 -8.48 19.16 36.21
N LYS A 10 -7.75 18.12 35.77
CA LYS A 10 -6.31 18.26 35.40
C LYS A 10 -6.04 17.92 33.92
N SER A 11 -5.13 18.69 33.32
CA SER A 11 -4.65 18.54 31.94
C SER A 11 -4.01 17.16 31.69
N LEU A 12 -3.99 16.72 30.42
CA LEU A 12 -3.32 15.50 29.93
C LEU A 12 -1.94 15.26 30.56
N GLU A 13 -1.14 16.31 30.70
CA GLU A 13 0.21 16.29 31.28
C GLU A 13 0.22 15.77 32.73
N SER A 14 -0.83 16.06 33.51
CA SER A 14 -0.92 15.60 34.90
C SER A 14 -1.15 14.09 35.01
N ILE A 15 -1.91 13.49 34.11
CA ILE A 15 -2.15 12.04 34.12
C ILE A 15 -0.86 11.32 33.76
N THR A 16 -0.20 11.75 32.69
CA THR A 16 1.07 11.20 32.24
C THR A 16 2.18 11.32 33.29
N GLU A 17 2.30 12.47 33.97
CA GLU A 17 3.26 12.66 35.06
C GLU A 17 2.97 11.82 36.31
N HIS A 18 1.70 11.54 36.60
CA HIS A 18 1.35 10.65 37.72
C HIS A 18 1.60 9.20 37.38
N LEU A 19 1.34 8.78 36.14
CA LEU A 19 1.63 7.43 35.68
C LEU A 19 3.12 7.10 35.74
N LYS A 20 4.02 8.06 35.46
CA LYS A 20 5.48 7.89 35.61
C LYS A 20 5.90 7.49 37.03
N LYS A 21 5.16 7.92 38.07
CA LYS A 21 5.43 7.61 39.48
C LYS A 21 5.00 6.20 39.89
N ILE A 22 4.23 5.50 39.05
CA ILE A 22 3.75 4.15 39.34
C ILE A 22 4.89 3.14 39.09
N PRO A 23 5.20 2.27 40.06
CA PRO A 23 6.19 1.20 39.87
C PRO A 23 5.84 0.34 38.65
N ARG A 24 6.86 -0.01 37.85
CA ARG A 24 6.68 -0.72 36.56
C ARG A 24 5.70 -1.90 36.64
N LYS A 25 5.91 -2.79 37.61
CA LYS A 25 5.10 -4.01 37.86
C LYS A 25 3.60 -3.79 38.14
N TYR A 26 3.15 -2.54 38.30
CA TYR A 26 1.74 -2.22 38.56
C TYR A 26 1.11 -1.38 37.46
N ARG A 27 1.86 -1.02 36.40
CA ARG A 27 1.38 -0.08 35.38
C ARG A 27 0.22 -0.64 34.58
N ALA A 28 0.32 -1.87 34.08
CA ALA A 28 -0.79 -2.49 33.33
C ALA A 28 -2.07 -2.61 34.17
N LYS A 29 -1.94 -3.09 35.41
CA LYS A 29 -3.08 -3.19 36.35
C LYS A 29 -3.69 -1.82 36.65
N TYR A 30 -2.86 -0.78 36.80
CA TYR A 30 -3.33 0.57 37.02
C TYR A 30 -4.12 1.09 35.82
N ILE A 31 -3.58 0.91 34.60
CA ILE A 31 -4.26 1.31 33.36
C ILE A 31 -5.60 0.61 33.24
N GLN A 32 -5.67 -0.68 33.54
CA GLN A 32 -6.93 -1.43 33.54
C GLN A 32 -7.95 -0.82 34.50
N TYR A 33 -7.56 -0.50 35.73
CA TYR A 33 -8.46 0.15 36.67
C TYR A 33 -8.85 1.57 36.26
N ALA A 34 -7.91 2.36 35.71
CA ALA A 34 -8.19 3.71 35.25
C ALA A 34 -9.21 3.68 34.10
N TRP A 35 -9.02 2.77 33.14
CA TRP A 35 -9.95 2.57 32.03
C TRP A 35 -11.34 2.18 32.53
N GLN A 36 -11.43 1.15 33.38
CA GLN A 36 -12.70 0.70 33.96
C GLN A 36 -13.39 1.78 34.78
N HIS A 37 -12.63 2.64 35.44
CA HIS A 37 -13.21 3.75 36.19
C HIS A 37 -13.78 4.81 35.24
N ILE A 38 -13.04 5.21 34.20
CA ILE A 38 -13.53 6.15 33.17
C ILE A 38 -14.82 5.65 32.53
N GLU A 39 -14.97 4.33 32.34
CA GLU A 39 -16.21 3.74 31.83
C GLU A 39 -17.39 3.79 32.81
N LYS A 40 -17.10 3.69 34.11
CA LYS A 40 -18.13 3.62 35.16
C LYS A 40 -18.59 4.99 35.61
N THR A 41 -17.75 6.01 35.50
CA THR A 41 -18.17 7.38 35.75
C THR A 41 -18.94 7.91 34.54
N GLU A 42 -20.10 8.52 34.77
CA GLU A 42 -20.87 9.26 33.76
C GLU A 42 -20.14 10.55 33.34
N ILE A 43 -18.89 10.42 32.91
CA ILE A 43 -18.11 11.50 32.32
C ILE A 43 -18.82 11.87 31.02
N ARG A 44 -19.15 13.16 30.85
CA ARG A 44 -19.66 13.66 29.56
C ARG A 44 -18.75 13.15 28.44
N TRP A 45 -19.36 12.60 27.41
CA TRP A 45 -18.69 11.89 26.32
C TRP A 45 -17.45 12.65 25.79
N ASP A 46 -17.57 13.96 25.65
CA ASP A 46 -16.53 14.91 25.22
C ASP A 46 -15.22 14.83 26.03
N ASN A 47 -15.29 14.50 27.32
CA ASN A 47 -14.13 14.39 28.21
C ASN A 47 -13.62 12.95 28.35
N SER A 48 -14.42 11.96 27.98
CA SER A 48 -14.04 10.53 28.10
C SER A 48 -13.08 10.09 27.00
N SER A 49 -13.25 10.62 25.77
CA SER A 49 -12.42 10.29 24.61
C SER A 49 -10.95 10.73 24.78
N PRO A 50 -10.65 12.00 25.15
CA PRO A 50 -9.27 12.44 25.34
C PRO A 50 -8.52 11.65 26.40
N LEU A 51 -9.20 11.24 27.49
CA LEU A 51 -8.60 10.45 28.56
C LEU A 51 -8.23 9.04 28.12
N LYS A 52 -9.12 8.35 27.39
CA LYS A 52 -8.83 7.02 26.83
C LYS A 52 -7.70 7.07 25.80
N HIS A 53 -7.70 8.09 24.95
CA HIS A 53 -6.63 8.34 23.99
C HIS A 53 -5.28 8.59 24.68
N SER A 54 -5.26 9.39 25.75
CA SER A 54 -4.06 9.60 26.59
C SER A 54 -3.53 8.30 27.20
N LEU A 55 -4.44 7.43 27.65
CA LEU A 55 -4.06 6.13 28.21
C LEU A 55 -3.44 5.24 27.13
N LEU A 56 -4.00 5.22 25.92
CA LEU A 56 -3.42 4.49 24.77
C LEU A 56 -2.02 5.01 24.42
N ASP A 57 -1.83 6.33 24.34
CA ASP A 57 -0.52 6.95 24.09
C ASP A 57 0.54 6.57 25.11
N TYR A 58 0.12 6.41 26.36
CA TYR A 58 1.00 6.03 27.45
C TYR A 58 1.38 4.55 27.44
N MET A 59 0.57 3.67 26.82
CA MET A 59 0.89 2.25 26.74
C MET A 59 2.07 2.05 25.79
N ASN A 60 3.24 1.76 26.36
CA ASN A 60 4.37 1.28 25.59
C ASN A 60 4.34 -0.26 25.54
N ARG A 61 5.19 -0.84 24.69
CA ARG A 61 5.30 -2.29 24.51
C ARG A 61 5.45 -3.07 25.82
N GLU A 62 6.30 -2.61 26.75
CA GLU A 62 6.48 -3.25 28.07
C GLU A 62 5.17 -3.35 28.86
N ILE A 63 4.36 -2.29 28.83
CA ILE A 63 3.07 -2.27 29.53
C ILE A 63 2.07 -3.17 28.81
N ILE A 64 2.07 -3.15 27.48
CA ILE A 64 1.14 -3.93 26.64
C ILE A 64 1.38 -5.44 26.82
N GLU A 65 2.63 -5.87 26.99
CA GLU A 65 2.97 -7.27 27.30
C GLU A 65 2.25 -7.79 28.55
N GLU A 66 2.12 -6.95 29.58
CA GLU A 66 1.45 -7.28 30.85
C GLU A 66 -0.09 -7.16 30.79
N ILE A 67 -0.67 -6.62 29.70
CA ILE A 67 -2.13 -6.47 29.57
C ILE A 67 -2.79 -7.84 29.33
N PRO A 68 -3.84 -8.22 30.08
CA PRO A 68 -4.61 -9.45 29.83
C PRO A 68 -5.26 -9.43 28.44
N LEU A 69 -5.32 -10.60 27.79
CA LEU A 69 -5.87 -10.76 26.43
C LEU A 69 -7.29 -10.16 26.31
N GLU A 70 -8.19 -10.55 27.21
CA GLU A 70 -9.58 -10.10 27.26
C GLU A 70 -9.69 -8.57 27.40
N PHE A 71 -8.80 -7.96 28.18
CA PHE A 71 -8.82 -6.52 28.39
C PHE A 71 -8.34 -5.77 27.14
N GLY A 72 -7.29 -6.26 26.47
CA GLY A 72 -6.84 -5.66 25.21
C GLY A 72 -7.86 -5.79 24.09
N ILE A 73 -8.50 -6.96 23.94
CA ILE A 73 -9.63 -7.17 23.01
C ILE A 73 -10.77 -6.17 23.29
N ARG A 74 -11.13 -5.98 24.56
CA ARG A 74 -12.16 -5.02 24.95
C ARG A 74 -11.79 -3.57 24.59
N ILE A 75 -10.52 -3.18 24.74
CA ILE A 75 -10.03 -1.86 24.30
C ILE A 75 -10.26 -1.69 22.80
N ILE A 76 -9.87 -2.69 21.99
CA ILE A 76 -10.01 -2.68 20.53
C ILE A 76 -11.48 -2.54 20.13
N GLN A 77 -12.34 -3.41 20.67
CA GLN A 77 -13.79 -3.39 20.45
C GLN A 77 -14.38 -2.02 20.73
N GLN A 78 -14.14 -1.49 21.92
CA GLN A 78 -14.75 -0.23 22.32
C GLN A 78 -14.26 0.97 21.52
N HIS A 79 -12.98 0.99 21.15
CA HIS A 79 -12.45 2.11 20.36
C HIS A 79 -13.05 2.08 18.95
N LEU A 80 -12.95 0.95 18.26
CA LEU A 80 -13.35 0.81 16.86
C LEU A 80 -14.87 0.78 16.63
N MET A 81 -15.68 0.43 17.64
CA MET A 81 -17.14 0.47 17.53
C MET A 81 -17.73 1.88 17.57
N THR A 82 -16.96 2.88 18.02
CA THR A 82 -17.41 4.27 18.09
C THR A 82 -17.09 5.04 16.81
N GLU A 83 -17.98 5.93 16.37
CA GLU A 83 -17.74 6.75 15.17
C GLU A 83 -16.45 7.59 15.29
N HIS A 84 -16.19 8.13 16.49
CA HIS A 84 -14.97 8.90 16.74
C HIS A 84 -13.71 8.03 16.71
N GLY A 85 -13.74 6.84 17.33
CA GLY A 85 -12.61 5.92 17.29
C GLY A 85 -12.33 5.35 15.90
N ARG A 86 -13.36 5.23 15.03
CA ARG A 86 -13.15 4.92 13.60
C ARG A 86 -12.44 6.03 12.82
N ARG A 87 -12.51 7.28 13.27
CA ARG A 87 -11.79 8.42 12.66
C ARG A 87 -10.37 8.59 13.21
N ASP A 88 -10.11 8.06 14.41
CA ASP A 88 -8.83 8.16 15.10
C ASP A 88 -8.13 6.79 15.18
N LEU A 89 -7.56 6.40 14.04
CA LEU A 89 -6.99 5.06 13.84
C LEU A 89 -5.52 4.93 14.23
N ASN A 90 -4.75 6.01 14.25
CA ASN A 90 -3.29 5.94 14.41
C ASN A 90 -2.88 5.35 15.77
N ASN A 91 -3.49 5.84 16.85
CA ASN A 91 -3.12 5.41 18.20
C ASN A 91 -3.61 4.00 18.52
N ILE A 92 -4.79 3.64 18.03
CA ILE A 92 -5.30 2.29 18.21
C ILE A 92 -4.52 1.26 17.38
N PHE A 93 -4.05 1.63 16.17
CA PHE A 93 -3.20 0.73 15.37
C PHE A 93 -1.85 0.46 16.02
N LYS A 94 -1.20 1.50 16.58
CA LYS A 94 0.02 1.30 17.37
C LYS A 94 -0.21 0.30 18.51
N PHE A 95 -1.29 0.49 19.28
CA PHE A 95 -1.68 -0.44 20.34
C PHE A 95 -1.92 -1.86 19.81
N ILE A 96 -2.68 -2.01 18.72
CA ILE A 96 -2.99 -3.31 18.11
C ILE A 96 -1.72 -4.04 17.67
N PHE A 97 -0.76 -3.35 17.04
CA PHE A 97 0.49 -3.98 16.59
C PHE A 97 1.40 -4.38 17.74
N ASP A 98 1.55 -3.54 18.76
CA ASP A 98 2.29 -3.88 19.97
C ASP A 98 1.61 -5.05 20.70
N PHE A 99 0.28 -5.08 20.73
CA PHE A 99 -0.49 -6.13 21.36
C PHE A 99 -0.38 -7.46 20.62
N LEU A 100 -0.54 -7.47 19.29
CA LEU A 100 -0.28 -8.62 18.42
C LEU A 100 1.16 -9.13 18.57
N SER A 101 2.13 -8.25 18.81
CA SER A 101 3.53 -8.63 19.04
C SER A 101 3.78 -9.26 20.40
N SER A 102 2.90 -9.01 21.37
CA SER A 102 3.05 -9.47 22.74
C SER A 102 2.27 -10.75 23.08
N LYS A 103 1.35 -11.17 22.21
CA LYS A 103 0.44 -12.30 22.44
C LYS A 103 0.66 -13.42 21.44
N ASP A 104 0.43 -14.65 21.91
CA ASP A 104 0.50 -15.85 21.07
C ASP A 104 -0.81 -16.05 20.28
N GLU A 105 -1.93 -15.59 20.83
CA GLU A 105 -3.29 -15.70 20.27
C GLU A 105 -3.57 -14.67 19.16
N LYS A 106 -2.63 -14.47 18.24
CA LYS A 106 -2.71 -13.47 17.17
C LYS A 106 -3.96 -13.61 16.32
N GLN A 107 -4.34 -14.85 15.98
CA GLN A 107 -5.51 -15.11 15.16
C GLN A 107 -6.79 -14.60 15.82
N LEU A 108 -6.95 -14.79 17.13
CA LEU A 108 -8.11 -14.29 17.86
C LEU A 108 -8.19 -12.76 17.82
N ILE A 109 -7.04 -12.08 17.95
CA ILE A 109 -6.97 -10.62 17.88
C ILE A 109 -7.32 -10.14 16.47
N PHE A 110 -6.85 -10.82 15.42
CA PHE A 110 -7.23 -10.52 14.04
C PHE A 110 -8.72 -10.71 13.79
N ASP A 111 -9.28 -11.84 14.22
CA ASP A 111 -10.69 -12.16 14.04
C ASP A 111 -11.57 -11.07 14.69
N GLU A 112 -11.17 -10.58 15.87
CA GLU A 112 -11.87 -9.49 16.54
C GLU A 112 -11.79 -8.18 15.74
N VAL A 113 -10.59 -7.76 15.35
CA VAL A 113 -10.39 -6.52 14.58
C VAL A 113 -11.23 -6.57 13.30
N PHE A 114 -11.15 -7.66 12.55
CA PHE A 114 -11.85 -7.82 11.30
C PHE A 114 -13.37 -7.97 11.49
N SER A 115 -13.83 -8.59 12.57
CA SER A 115 -15.25 -8.62 12.92
C SER A 115 -15.82 -7.22 13.16
N ILE A 116 -15.04 -6.30 13.73
CA ILE A 116 -15.47 -4.91 13.92
C ILE A 116 -15.48 -4.15 12.61
N VAL A 117 -14.48 -4.35 11.76
CA VAL A 117 -14.44 -3.75 10.41
C VAL A 117 -15.63 -4.22 9.58
N ASP A 118 -16.05 -5.47 9.73
CA ASP A 118 -17.24 -6.02 9.09
C ASP A 118 -18.56 -5.38 9.54
N GLN A 119 -18.55 -4.67 10.67
CA GLN A 119 -19.69 -3.90 11.17
C GLN A 119 -19.68 -2.45 10.67
N CYS A 120 -18.68 -2.03 9.88
CA CYS A 120 -18.67 -0.72 9.26
C CYS A 120 -19.82 -0.58 8.25
N PRO A 121 -20.52 0.57 8.23
CA PRO A 121 -21.73 0.76 7.45
C PRO A 121 -21.49 0.92 5.94
N SER A 122 -20.24 1.11 5.49
CA SER A 122 -19.92 1.30 4.07
C SER A 122 -18.57 0.71 3.66
N GLU A 123 -18.47 0.25 2.41
CA GLU A 123 -17.22 -0.24 1.81
C GLU A 123 -16.12 0.83 1.82
N ARG A 124 -16.50 2.12 1.72
CA ARG A 124 -15.57 3.24 1.85
C ARG A 124 -14.89 3.30 3.22
N GLU A 125 -15.64 3.11 4.31
CA GLU A 125 -15.06 3.08 5.66
C GLU A 125 -14.13 1.86 5.86
N ILE A 126 -14.49 0.72 5.26
CA ILE A 126 -13.66 -0.48 5.25
C ILE A 126 -12.35 -0.20 4.50
N SER A 127 -12.40 0.35 3.28
CA SER A 127 -11.21 0.73 2.51
C SER A 127 -10.35 1.74 3.26
N GLU A 128 -10.94 2.77 3.89
CA GLU A 128 -10.20 3.77 4.65
C GLU A 128 -9.50 3.18 5.88
N PHE A 129 -10.18 2.30 6.62
CA PHE A 129 -9.58 1.55 7.71
C PHE A 129 -8.38 0.73 7.22
N LEU A 130 -8.57 -0.05 6.15
CA LEU A 130 -7.56 -0.94 5.63
C LEU A 130 -6.37 -0.16 5.04
N LEU A 131 -6.59 1.00 4.42
CA LEU A 131 -5.51 1.86 3.94
C LEU A 131 -4.68 2.45 5.06
N ASN A 132 -5.31 2.89 6.15
CA ASN A 132 -4.59 3.38 7.32
C ASN A 132 -3.81 2.25 8.00
N TRP A 133 -4.36 1.03 8.04
CA TRP A 133 -3.63 -0.16 8.50
C TRP A 133 -2.37 -0.40 7.65
N TYR A 134 -2.52 -0.39 6.32
CA TYR A 134 -1.40 -0.53 5.39
C TYR A 134 -0.32 0.53 5.61
N ARG A 135 -0.71 1.82 5.70
CA ARG A 135 0.23 2.91 5.96
C ARG A 135 0.97 2.69 7.27
N GLN A 136 0.27 2.33 8.34
CA GLN A 136 0.95 2.11 9.62
C GLN A 136 1.94 0.94 9.55
N VAL A 137 1.63 -0.16 8.86
CA VAL A 137 2.61 -1.26 8.74
C VAL A 137 3.78 -0.91 7.81
N MET A 138 3.53 -0.15 6.74
CA MET A 138 4.54 0.13 5.71
C MET A 138 5.41 1.38 5.99
N GLU A 139 4.84 2.39 6.63
CA GLU A 139 5.49 3.68 6.92
C GLU A 139 6.06 3.74 8.34
N SER A 140 5.58 2.92 9.28
CA SER A 140 6.18 2.81 10.61
C SER A 140 7.34 1.81 10.60
N THR A 141 8.25 1.93 11.57
CA THR A 141 9.35 1.00 11.84
C THR A 141 8.92 -0.43 12.23
N CYS A 142 7.63 -0.76 12.07
CA CYS A 142 7.11 -2.10 12.28
C CYS A 142 7.46 -2.97 11.06
N ASP A 143 8.72 -3.40 10.95
CA ASP A 143 9.17 -4.39 9.95
C ASP A 143 8.57 -5.80 10.18
N ASP A 144 7.51 -5.91 11.01
CA ASP A 144 6.89 -7.17 11.35
C ASP A 144 5.83 -7.58 10.31
N LEU A 145 6.36 -7.96 9.15
CA LEU A 145 5.66 -8.48 7.99
C LEU A 145 4.70 -9.66 8.32
N ARG A 146 4.84 -10.29 9.50
CA ARG A 146 3.96 -11.37 9.98
C ARG A 146 2.50 -10.92 10.19
N TYR A 147 2.25 -9.62 10.31
CA TYR A 147 0.87 -9.10 10.47
C TYR A 147 0.18 -8.78 9.14
N MET A 148 0.91 -8.84 8.03
CA MET A 148 0.36 -8.44 6.73
C MET A 148 -0.37 -9.54 6.00
N GLU A 149 0.01 -10.80 6.17
CA GLU A 149 -0.64 -11.90 5.46
C GLU A 149 -2.15 -12.04 5.82
N PRO A 150 -2.57 -12.03 7.10
CA PRO A 150 -4.00 -12.04 7.45
C PRO A 150 -4.75 -10.81 6.92
N TYR A 151 -4.11 -9.63 6.97
CA TYR A 151 -4.67 -8.38 6.47
C TYR A 151 -4.90 -8.41 4.96
N VAL A 152 -3.92 -8.88 4.20
CA VAL A 152 -3.99 -8.97 2.74
C VAL A 152 -5.12 -9.92 2.31
N ASN A 153 -5.20 -11.09 2.94
CA ASN A 153 -6.26 -12.06 2.67
C ASN A 153 -7.66 -11.47 2.99
N TYR A 154 -7.77 -10.68 4.05
CA TYR A 154 -9.00 -10.00 4.40
C TYR A 154 -9.37 -8.91 3.38
N PHE A 155 -8.41 -8.07 2.97
CA PHE A 155 -8.59 -7.00 2.00
C PHE A 155 -9.17 -7.51 0.68
N GLU A 156 -8.54 -8.53 0.10
CA GLU A 156 -8.94 -9.08 -1.21
C GLU A 156 -10.34 -9.71 -1.19
N LYS A 157 -10.80 -10.17 -0.02
CA LYS A 157 -12.14 -10.75 0.15
C LYS A 157 -13.22 -9.67 0.30
N LYS A 158 -12.88 -8.50 0.83
CA LYS A 158 -13.86 -7.49 1.28
C LYS A 158 -14.00 -6.30 0.36
N VAL A 159 -12.96 -5.98 -0.40
CA VAL A 159 -12.89 -4.76 -1.18
C VAL A 159 -12.98 -5.07 -2.66
N SER A 160 -13.80 -4.32 -3.40
CA SER A 160 -13.93 -4.43 -4.85
C SER A 160 -12.64 -4.03 -5.56
N LEU A 161 -12.14 -4.93 -6.41
CA LEU A 161 -10.96 -4.69 -7.25
C LEU A 161 -11.11 -3.46 -8.15
N ILE A 162 -12.29 -3.25 -8.73
CA ILE A 162 -12.51 -2.18 -9.70
C ILE A 162 -12.53 -0.83 -8.99
N GLU A 163 -13.23 -0.74 -7.85
CA GLU A 163 -13.37 0.52 -7.11
C GLU A 163 -12.09 0.92 -6.38
N ASN A 164 -11.26 -0.06 -6.00
CA ASN A 164 -10.06 0.16 -5.18
C ASN A 164 -8.79 -0.32 -5.89
N PHE A 165 -8.76 -0.19 -7.22
CA PHE A 165 -7.70 -0.72 -8.08
C PHE A 165 -6.28 -0.32 -7.64
N SER A 166 -6.08 0.96 -7.33
CA SER A 166 -4.79 1.49 -6.85
C SER A 166 -4.31 0.74 -5.60
N ASP A 167 -5.23 0.42 -4.70
CA ASP A 167 -4.90 -0.22 -3.44
C ASP A 167 -4.62 -1.71 -3.63
N PHE A 168 -5.34 -2.38 -4.53
CA PHE A 168 -4.98 -3.73 -4.96
C PHE A 168 -3.56 -3.82 -5.53
N VAL A 169 -3.13 -2.83 -6.32
CA VAL A 169 -1.75 -2.79 -6.83
C VAL A 169 -0.75 -2.65 -5.68
N LYS A 170 -0.99 -1.79 -4.69
CA LYS A 170 -0.13 -1.65 -3.50
C LYS A 170 -0.04 -2.95 -2.71
N ILE A 171 -1.18 -3.62 -2.51
CA ILE A 171 -1.26 -4.92 -1.82
C ILE A 171 -0.48 -6.00 -2.56
N PHE A 172 -0.54 -6.01 -3.90
CA PHE A 172 0.26 -6.92 -4.71
C PHE A 172 1.77 -6.67 -4.53
N PHE A 173 2.23 -5.41 -4.57
CA PHE A 173 3.65 -5.09 -4.33
C PHE A 173 4.10 -5.48 -2.92
N LEU A 174 3.22 -5.31 -1.94
CA LEU A 174 3.46 -5.80 -0.59
C LEU A 174 3.60 -7.32 -0.55
N LYS A 175 2.69 -8.10 -1.16
CA LYS A 175 2.81 -9.57 -1.25
C LYS A 175 4.16 -9.99 -1.81
N CYS A 176 4.58 -9.34 -2.91
CA CYS A 176 5.88 -9.59 -3.51
C CYS A 176 7.03 -9.34 -2.52
N LYS A 177 6.95 -8.27 -1.72
CA LYS A 177 7.93 -7.96 -0.65
C LYS A 177 7.91 -9.00 0.49
N LEU A 178 6.73 -9.50 0.87
CA LEU A 178 6.57 -10.52 1.91
C LEU A 178 7.21 -11.85 1.50
N GLU A 179 6.97 -12.27 0.26
CA GLU A 179 7.41 -13.57 -0.26
C GLU A 179 8.92 -13.61 -0.56
N SER A 180 9.52 -12.46 -0.91
CA SER A 180 10.91 -12.41 -1.38
C SER A 180 11.80 -11.61 -0.43
N ARG A 181 12.60 -12.31 0.41
CA ARG A 181 13.66 -11.70 1.23
C ARG A 181 14.91 -11.30 0.44
N GLN A 182 15.10 -11.87 -0.75
CA GLN A 182 16.14 -11.52 -1.73
C GLN A 182 15.46 -11.39 -3.10
N TRP A 183 15.57 -10.24 -3.74
CA TRP A 183 14.84 -9.96 -4.98
C TRP A 183 15.71 -10.33 -6.18
N ALA A 184 15.49 -11.53 -6.74
CA ALA A 184 15.92 -11.78 -8.11
C ALA A 184 15.00 -10.97 -9.03
N VAL A 185 15.58 -10.06 -9.83
CA VAL A 185 14.83 -9.19 -10.75
C VAL A 185 13.91 -10.01 -11.65
N ASP A 186 14.36 -11.18 -12.10
CA ASP A 186 13.59 -12.05 -12.99
C ASP A 186 12.32 -12.62 -12.34
N ASP A 187 12.38 -13.04 -11.08
CA ASP A 187 11.21 -13.57 -10.35
C ASP A 187 10.18 -12.48 -10.09
N PHE A 188 10.66 -11.30 -9.67
CA PHE A 188 9.80 -10.15 -9.45
C PHE A 188 9.12 -9.68 -10.74
N THR A 189 9.87 -9.68 -11.85
CA THR A 189 9.36 -9.38 -13.20
C THR A 189 8.22 -10.32 -13.58
N ASN A 190 8.39 -11.64 -13.39
CA ASN A 190 7.36 -12.63 -13.70
C ASN A 190 6.08 -12.41 -12.87
N LYS A 191 6.21 -12.13 -11.56
CA LYS A 191 5.05 -11.85 -10.71
C LYS A 191 4.25 -10.64 -11.20
N ILE A 192 4.94 -9.57 -11.61
CA ILE A 192 4.29 -8.37 -12.15
C ILE A 192 3.57 -8.69 -13.46
N LEU A 193 4.19 -9.49 -14.34
CA LEU A 193 3.58 -9.92 -15.60
C LEU A 193 2.33 -10.76 -15.36
N ASP A 194 2.38 -11.73 -14.45
CA ASP A 194 1.24 -12.58 -14.12
C ASP A 194 0.08 -11.75 -13.54
N PHE A 195 0.38 -10.82 -12.63
CA PHE A 195 -0.62 -9.93 -12.07
C PHE A 195 -1.20 -8.98 -13.13
N PHE A 196 -0.37 -8.48 -14.05
CA PHE A 196 -0.84 -7.66 -15.17
C PHE A 196 -1.84 -8.41 -16.05
N GLU A 197 -1.52 -9.64 -16.45
CA GLU A 197 -2.40 -10.48 -17.26
C GLU A 197 -3.71 -10.79 -16.54
N GLU A 198 -3.66 -11.10 -15.24
CA GLU A 198 -4.83 -11.34 -14.41
C GLU A 198 -5.75 -10.12 -14.36
N ILE A 199 -5.18 -8.94 -14.10
CA ILE A 199 -5.90 -7.67 -14.01
C ILE A 199 -6.54 -7.31 -15.35
N VAL A 200 -5.81 -7.43 -16.46
CA VAL A 200 -6.36 -7.15 -17.79
C VAL A 200 -7.47 -8.14 -18.14
N SER A 201 -7.33 -9.42 -17.77
CA SER A 201 -8.38 -10.42 -17.97
C SER A 201 -9.65 -10.11 -17.16
N LYS A 202 -9.51 -9.56 -15.94
CA LYS A 202 -10.65 -9.27 -15.05
C LYS A 202 -11.31 -7.92 -15.35
N CYS A 203 -10.52 -6.89 -15.63
CA CYS A 203 -10.97 -5.50 -15.72
C CYS A 203 -10.96 -4.94 -17.15
N GLY A 204 -10.44 -5.70 -18.12
CA GLY A 204 -10.27 -5.28 -19.51
C GLY A 204 -9.08 -4.36 -19.72
N THR A 205 -8.84 -3.95 -20.97
CA THR A 205 -7.66 -3.19 -21.38
C THR A 205 -7.66 -1.71 -20.93
N LEU A 206 -8.79 -1.20 -20.42
CA LEU A 206 -8.92 0.18 -19.95
C LEU A 206 -8.18 0.44 -18.63
N VAL A 207 -7.90 -0.61 -17.86
CA VAL A 207 -7.17 -0.51 -16.57
C VAL A 207 -5.67 -0.31 -16.76
N ILE A 208 -5.18 -0.57 -17.97
CA ILE A 208 -3.75 -0.60 -18.30
C ILE A 208 -3.02 0.72 -17.99
N PRO A 209 -3.53 1.91 -18.35
CA PRO A 209 -2.86 3.17 -18.02
C PRO A 209 -2.82 3.43 -16.51
N LEU A 210 -3.84 2.98 -15.77
CA LEU A 210 -3.87 3.08 -14.32
C LEU A 210 -2.80 2.17 -13.71
N PHE A 211 -2.74 0.91 -14.16
CA PHE A 211 -1.75 -0.06 -13.70
C PHE A 211 -0.33 0.45 -13.86
N SER A 212 0.01 0.98 -15.05
CA SER A 212 1.34 1.55 -15.32
C SER A 212 1.71 2.67 -14.35
N ARG A 213 0.78 3.58 -14.05
CA ARG A 213 1.03 4.69 -13.12
C ARG A 213 1.30 4.17 -11.71
N GLU A 214 0.52 3.20 -11.27
CA GLU A 214 0.69 2.61 -9.94
C GLU A 214 1.98 1.79 -9.84
N ILE A 215 2.40 1.10 -10.90
CA ILE A 215 3.71 0.45 -10.97
C ILE A 215 4.82 1.48 -10.81
N ASP A 216 4.86 2.53 -11.63
CA ASP A 216 5.93 3.52 -11.58
C ASP A 216 6.02 4.18 -10.20
N TYR A 217 4.86 4.51 -9.60
CA TYR A 217 4.80 5.08 -8.26
C TYR A 217 5.36 4.10 -7.22
N ASN A 218 4.83 2.87 -7.16
CA ASN A 218 5.20 1.91 -6.13
C ASN A 218 6.64 1.38 -6.30
N LEU A 219 7.13 1.17 -7.52
CA LEU A 219 8.51 0.76 -7.76
C LEU A 219 9.51 1.74 -7.14
N THR A 220 9.24 3.04 -7.21
CA THR A 220 10.09 4.08 -6.60
C THR A 220 10.23 3.91 -5.07
N PHE A 221 9.23 3.30 -4.41
CA PHE A 221 9.24 3.05 -2.96
C PHE A 221 9.73 1.65 -2.57
N PHE A 222 9.49 0.66 -3.43
CA PHE A 222 9.73 -0.74 -3.13
C PHE A 222 11.11 -1.23 -3.61
N VAL A 223 11.62 -0.66 -4.69
CA VAL A 223 12.92 -1.01 -5.26
C VAL A 223 14.00 -0.22 -4.53
N GLN A 224 14.63 -0.86 -3.54
CA GLN A 224 15.91 -0.38 -3.01
C GLN A 224 16.90 -0.24 -4.18
N LYS A 225 17.54 0.93 -4.29
CA LYS A 225 18.77 1.38 -5.01
C LYS A 225 19.39 0.63 -6.22
N ASP A 226 19.04 -0.62 -6.51
CA ASP A 226 19.81 -1.54 -7.33
C ASP A 226 19.24 -1.76 -8.74
N PHE A 227 18.02 -1.30 -9.06
CA PHE A 227 17.48 -1.34 -10.43
C PHE A 227 16.54 -0.18 -10.75
N THR A 228 16.53 0.24 -12.01
CA THR A 228 15.70 1.33 -12.53
C THR A 228 14.39 0.80 -13.13
N ASN A 229 13.38 1.67 -13.31
CA ASN A 229 12.15 1.30 -14.03
C ASN A 229 12.47 0.77 -15.44
N THR A 230 13.52 1.30 -16.09
CA THR A 230 13.99 0.84 -17.39
C THR A 230 14.47 -0.61 -17.34
N ASP A 231 15.24 -0.99 -16.32
CA ASP A 231 15.75 -2.36 -16.16
C ASP A 231 14.59 -3.35 -15.97
N LEU A 232 13.58 -2.97 -15.18
CA LEU A 232 12.40 -3.80 -14.97
C LEU A 232 11.59 -3.98 -16.26
N TYR A 233 11.21 -2.90 -16.93
CA TYR A 233 10.41 -3.01 -18.16
C TYR A 233 11.18 -3.72 -19.28
N TYR A 234 12.50 -3.57 -19.33
CA TYR A 234 13.35 -4.34 -20.24
C TYR A 234 13.32 -5.83 -19.90
N SER A 235 13.48 -6.18 -18.61
CA SER A 235 13.35 -7.56 -18.12
C SER A 235 11.97 -8.15 -18.49
N MET A 236 10.90 -7.38 -18.26
CA MET A 236 9.53 -7.79 -18.62
C MET A 236 9.42 -8.10 -20.11
N MET A 237 9.94 -7.23 -20.97
CA MET A 237 9.92 -7.42 -22.42
C MET A 237 10.77 -8.62 -22.88
N LYS A 238 11.89 -8.90 -22.19
CA LYS A 238 12.77 -10.04 -22.49
C LYS A 238 12.10 -11.36 -22.16
N GLN A 239 11.36 -11.39 -21.05
CA GLN A 239 10.64 -12.58 -20.61
C GLN A 239 9.34 -12.79 -21.41
N ARG A 240 8.53 -11.74 -21.56
CA ARG A 240 7.27 -11.75 -22.32
C ARG A 240 7.11 -10.46 -23.13
N PRO A 241 7.23 -10.52 -24.46
CA PRO A 241 7.07 -9.34 -25.32
C PRO A 241 5.59 -8.94 -25.41
N ILE A 242 5.14 -8.06 -24.52
CA ILE A 242 3.76 -7.58 -24.44
C ILE A 242 3.66 -6.17 -25.07
N PRO A 243 2.68 -5.91 -25.97
CA PRO A 243 2.56 -4.64 -26.68
C PRO A 243 2.54 -3.40 -25.79
N ILE A 244 1.84 -3.47 -24.67
CA ILE A 244 1.76 -2.34 -23.74
C ILE A 244 3.09 -2.03 -23.07
N ILE A 245 3.85 -3.04 -22.65
CA ILE A 245 5.12 -2.87 -21.97
C ILE A 245 6.12 -2.23 -22.94
N ALA A 246 6.06 -2.62 -24.22
CA ALA A 246 6.80 -1.95 -25.28
C ALA A 246 6.46 -0.46 -25.38
N VAL A 247 5.17 -0.09 -25.32
CA VAL A 247 4.74 1.32 -25.32
C VAL A 247 5.26 2.07 -24.10
N LEU A 248 5.21 1.48 -22.90
CA LEU A 248 5.70 2.11 -21.67
C LEU A 248 7.23 2.31 -21.70
N LEU A 249 7.97 1.28 -22.09
CA LEU A 249 9.42 1.33 -22.24
C LEU A 249 9.82 2.37 -23.32
N LEU A 250 9.08 2.44 -24.43
CA LEU A 250 9.22 3.51 -25.41
C LEU A 250 8.95 4.89 -24.84
N GLN A 251 7.99 5.06 -23.93
CA GLN A 251 7.71 6.37 -23.32
C GLN A 251 8.82 6.83 -22.39
N LEU A 252 9.42 5.89 -21.64
CA LEU A 252 10.52 6.17 -20.71
C LEU A 252 11.81 6.50 -21.44
N VAL A 253 12.10 5.82 -22.54
CA VAL A 253 13.28 6.11 -23.37
C VAL A 253 12.92 7.22 -24.36
N SER A 254 12.80 8.45 -23.86
CA SER A 254 12.41 9.63 -24.65
C SER A 254 13.45 10.05 -25.67
N GLU A 255 14.73 9.78 -25.39
CA GLU A 255 15.86 10.21 -26.21
C GLU A 255 16.80 9.03 -26.50
N PRO A 256 17.33 8.96 -27.73
CA PRO A 256 18.36 7.98 -28.05
C PRO A 256 19.65 8.33 -27.31
N PRO A 257 20.33 7.35 -26.71
CA PRO A 257 21.52 7.59 -25.92
C PRO A 257 22.70 8.13 -26.74
N SER A 258 23.52 8.97 -26.08
CA SER A 258 24.65 9.63 -26.72
C SER A 258 25.92 8.77 -26.74
N ASP A 259 26.14 7.91 -25.73
CA ASP A 259 27.31 7.04 -25.61
C ASP A 259 27.13 5.64 -26.24
N PHE A 260 28.24 4.93 -26.46
CA PHE A 260 28.27 3.69 -27.25
C PHE A 260 27.62 2.49 -26.54
N GLU A 261 27.87 2.30 -25.24
CA GLU A 261 27.36 1.15 -24.49
C GLU A 261 25.84 1.25 -24.33
N THR A 262 25.33 2.44 -24.03
CA THR A 262 23.88 2.67 -23.96
C THR A 262 23.21 2.57 -25.33
N ARG A 263 23.89 2.93 -26.44
CA ARG A 263 23.36 2.67 -27.80
C ARG A 263 23.20 1.19 -28.11
N LYS A 264 24.16 0.35 -27.71
CA LYS A 264 24.04 -1.10 -27.91
C LYS A 264 22.85 -1.68 -27.14
N ALA A 265 22.70 -1.32 -25.87
CA ALA A 265 21.54 -1.69 -25.06
C ALA A 265 20.22 -1.16 -25.67
N PHE A 266 20.25 0.05 -26.23
CA PHE A 266 19.12 0.65 -26.92
C PHE A 266 18.74 -0.08 -28.23
N ASP A 267 19.72 -0.56 -28.99
CA ASP A 267 19.47 -1.35 -30.20
C ASP A 267 18.88 -2.71 -29.85
N GLU A 268 19.39 -3.39 -28.81
CA GLU A 268 18.80 -4.62 -28.28
C GLU A 268 17.33 -4.39 -27.88
N PHE A 269 17.05 -3.27 -27.21
CA PHE A 269 15.70 -2.84 -26.85
C PHE A 269 14.80 -2.65 -28.09
N VAL A 270 15.29 -1.96 -29.12
CA VAL A 270 14.56 -1.77 -30.37
C VAL A 270 14.21 -3.11 -31.03
N GLN A 271 15.16 -4.05 -31.07
CA GLN A 271 14.92 -5.38 -31.66
C GLN A 271 13.86 -6.16 -30.88
N LEU A 272 13.89 -6.06 -29.56
CA LEU A 272 12.91 -6.67 -28.67
C LEU A 272 11.50 -6.12 -28.95
N ILE A 273 11.35 -4.80 -29.15
CA ILE A 273 10.05 -4.24 -29.54
C ILE A 273 9.62 -4.70 -30.92
N LYS A 274 10.53 -4.74 -31.90
CA LYS A 274 10.21 -5.22 -33.26
C LYS A 274 9.70 -6.66 -33.29
N SER A 275 10.07 -7.47 -32.28
CA SER A 275 9.57 -8.84 -32.12
C SER A 275 8.09 -8.91 -31.73
N VAL A 276 7.51 -7.81 -31.23
CA VAL A 276 6.08 -7.72 -30.90
C VAL A 276 5.27 -7.59 -32.19
N LYS A 277 4.35 -8.54 -32.43
CA LYS A 277 3.56 -8.62 -33.67
C LYS A 277 2.34 -7.69 -33.73
N ASP A 278 2.17 -6.79 -32.76
CA ASP A 278 1.02 -5.90 -32.66
C ASP A 278 1.19 -4.64 -33.52
N VAL A 279 0.19 -4.35 -34.35
CA VAL A 279 0.19 -3.24 -35.33
C VAL A 279 0.34 -1.87 -34.66
N GLY A 280 -0.24 -1.67 -33.48
CA GLY A 280 -0.17 -0.40 -32.76
C GLY A 280 1.25 -0.05 -32.31
N VAL A 281 2.04 -1.07 -31.93
CA VAL A 281 3.44 -0.91 -31.50
C VAL A 281 4.35 -0.62 -32.69
N GLN A 282 4.15 -1.32 -33.81
CA GLN A 282 4.90 -1.09 -35.04
C GLN A 282 4.74 0.36 -35.53
N ILE A 283 3.53 0.91 -35.46
CA ILE A 283 3.24 2.31 -35.84
C ILE A 283 3.97 3.33 -34.93
N CYS A 284 4.01 3.08 -33.61
CA CYS A 284 4.71 3.96 -32.67
C CYS A 284 6.21 4.06 -32.95
N LEU A 285 6.87 2.93 -33.25
CA LEU A 285 8.29 2.89 -33.63
C LEU A 285 8.58 3.75 -34.87
N CYS A 286 7.74 3.62 -35.91
CA CYS A 286 7.89 4.36 -37.16
C CYS A 286 7.79 5.88 -36.99
N LYS A 287 6.98 6.36 -36.04
CA LYS A 287 6.80 7.81 -35.81
C LYS A 287 7.92 8.41 -34.96
N LYS A 288 8.28 7.79 -33.84
CA LYS A 288 9.22 8.38 -32.86
C LYS A 288 10.68 8.35 -33.33
N TYR A 289 11.07 7.32 -34.08
CA TYR A 289 12.44 7.12 -34.52
C TYR A 289 12.62 7.26 -36.03
N LYS A 290 11.71 7.97 -36.70
CA LYS A 290 11.74 8.23 -38.15
C LYS A 290 13.06 8.87 -38.60
N SER A 291 13.76 9.60 -37.72
CA SER A 291 15.09 10.16 -37.97
C SER A 291 16.23 9.15 -37.82
N TYR A 292 16.07 8.12 -36.98
CA TYR A 292 17.10 7.10 -36.68
C TYR A 292 17.06 5.91 -37.63
N PHE A 293 15.87 5.45 -38.03
CA PHE A 293 15.72 4.33 -38.97
C PHE A 293 15.89 4.72 -40.44
N ARG A 294 16.07 6.01 -40.76
CA ARG A 294 16.46 6.43 -42.12
C ARG A 294 17.81 5.87 -42.58
N THR A 295 18.63 5.39 -41.65
CA THR A 295 19.94 4.78 -41.95
C THR A 295 19.87 3.27 -42.17
N TYR A 296 18.76 2.62 -41.86
CA TYR A 296 18.53 1.19 -42.10
C TYR A 296 17.21 1.03 -42.87
N SER A 297 17.31 0.92 -44.19
CA SER A 297 16.17 0.75 -45.08
C SER A 297 15.37 -0.49 -44.68
N VAL A 298 14.14 -0.30 -44.18
CA VAL A 298 13.13 -1.35 -44.14
C VAL A 298 11.99 -0.87 -45.03
N ASP A 299 11.65 -1.70 -46.02
CA ASP A 299 10.65 -1.43 -47.05
C ASP A 299 9.31 -0.99 -46.44
N SER A 300 8.81 0.14 -46.92
CA SER A 300 7.64 0.84 -46.39
C SER A 300 6.31 0.38 -47.01
N SER A 301 6.22 -0.85 -47.53
CA SER A 301 5.06 -1.31 -48.32
C SER A 301 3.86 -1.79 -47.50
N ASP A 302 4.02 -2.04 -46.20
CA ASP A 302 3.00 -2.79 -45.42
C ASP A 302 2.12 -1.92 -44.50
N PHE A 303 2.17 -0.59 -44.60
CA PHE A 303 1.35 0.27 -43.74
C PHE A 303 0.01 0.61 -44.40
N SER A 304 -0.98 -0.25 -44.23
CA SER A 304 -2.38 0.08 -44.52
C SER A 304 -2.86 1.16 -43.56
N ALA A 305 -3.37 2.25 -44.14
CA ALA A 305 -4.04 3.32 -43.44
C ALA A 305 -5.40 2.81 -42.93
N ASP A 306 -5.45 2.33 -41.70
CA ASP A 306 -6.69 2.22 -40.89
C ASP A 306 -6.30 1.79 -39.48
N VAL A 307 -5.81 2.73 -38.67
CA VAL A 307 -5.51 2.47 -37.26
C VAL A 307 -5.82 3.71 -36.42
N ASP A 308 -7.04 3.78 -35.92
CA ASP A 308 -7.42 4.56 -34.74
C ASP A 308 -6.71 3.96 -33.51
N VAL A 309 -5.48 4.43 -33.21
CA VAL A 309 -4.75 4.02 -32.00
C VAL A 309 -4.34 5.23 -31.17
N PHE A 310 -5.08 5.43 -30.07
CA PHE A 310 -4.63 5.86 -28.74
C PHE A 310 -3.56 6.98 -28.67
N CYS A 311 -3.69 8.01 -29.52
CA CYS A 311 -2.84 9.21 -29.46
C CYS A 311 -3.35 10.29 -28.48
N SER A 312 -4.21 9.94 -27.51
CA SER A 312 -4.94 10.93 -26.72
C SER A 312 -4.52 11.10 -25.25
N LEU A 313 -3.45 10.47 -24.76
CA LEU A 313 -3.10 10.60 -23.31
C LEU A 313 -1.93 11.52 -22.96
N LYS A 314 -1.37 12.29 -23.90
CA LYS A 314 -0.40 13.36 -23.57
C LYS A 314 -0.66 14.73 -24.22
N LYS A 315 -1.76 14.87 -25.00
CA LYS A 315 -2.11 16.14 -25.68
C LYS A 315 -3.27 16.93 -25.08
N LEU A 316 -3.79 16.56 -23.91
CA LEU A 316 -4.56 17.47 -23.06
C LEU A 316 -3.61 18.28 -22.16
N LYS A 317 -2.76 19.10 -22.79
CA LYS A 317 -2.35 20.35 -22.16
C LYS A 317 -3.55 21.28 -22.31
N LEU A 318 -4.12 21.65 -21.16
CA LEU A 318 -5.04 22.75 -20.99
C LEU A 318 -4.63 23.94 -21.87
N ASN A 319 -5.35 24.15 -22.96
CA ASN A 319 -5.52 25.49 -23.51
C ASN A 319 -6.87 25.98 -23.01
N THR A 320 -6.87 26.42 -21.74
CA THR A 320 -7.86 27.35 -21.24
C THR A 320 -7.69 28.66 -22.01
N LYS A 321 -8.69 29.01 -22.82
CA LYS A 321 -9.04 30.40 -23.06
C LYS A 321 -10.25 30.73 -22.20
#